data_AF-A0A841F0W3-F1
#
_entry.id   AF-A0A841F0W3-F1
#
_cell.length_a   1.000
_cell.length_b   1.000
_cell.length_c   1.000
_cell.angle_alpha   90.00
_cell.angle_beta   90.00
_cell.angle_gamma   90.00
#
_symmetry.space_group_name_H-M   'P 1'
#
loop_
_entity.id
_entity.type
_entity.pdbx_description
1 polymer ?
#
loop_
_entity_poly.entity_id
_entity_poly.type
_entity_poly.pdbx_seq_one_letter_code
_entity_poly.pdbx_strand_id
1 'polypeptide(L)'
;MKIVWRKEWVNEYESPWSVFEKLSLVNLVERNEILKVFGIPKVKNIKQNIGDYHRNLLLLNGFDLQKLHQALDFNLLEHNKNTIHALIAPFHALYSSRSHWFHEKLLWCPKCMERGFHSWLHQFKLLDKCAFHNLNLVKSCPDCNETIPFLLSNKQLGYAFKCKCGFTIASFNISSWNEWTAPEQIDQAILEWIRSNMYQLDVQPRWIVHEQHCSLKLLIKAEPKETKHIESIESLYQNDYYSQRFQQIMLRNCLQTFRQVEDKLLKNLLRKHQHCITQLMELRKMNDIAEFPEICPYAYAYVFWRKALLKKEYFYDENGKGDSSEEVPLLIEEHLEYFSEQIVSLQMKTQKCIDTKILFWILEKIIIQFSENFFNAWLEIAGERSKKISAPSWNEINEMRNRSFPIIAFKYNFIEKSSSSCVEYHHLENEEMPTYKYVCPYQHENAIRNTYTMKSYTPQAVAILIRGDKDVKNKTLQKSVDAYVKKLSFFNTR
;
A
#
# COMPACT_ATOMS: atom_id res chain seq x y z
N MET A 1 -17.06 -14.91 -39.76
CA MET A 1 -16.33 -16.00 -39.10
C MET A 1 -17.37 -16.98 -38.58
N LYS A 2 -17.31 -18.26 -38.97
CA LYS A 2 -18.05 -19.31 -38.24
C LYS A 2 -17.26 -19.56 -36.97
N ILE A 3 -17.88 -19.38 -35.82
CA ILE A 3 -17.20 -19.41 -34.52
C ILE A 3 -17.54 -20.74 -33.86
N VAL A 4 -16.52 -21.44 -33.40
CA VAL A 4 -16.67 -22.63 -32.55
C VAL A 4 -16.76 -22.15 -31.11
N TRP A 5 -17.92 -22.34 -30.50
CA TRP A 5 -18.17 -21.97 -29.11
C TRP A 5 -19.27 -22.82 -28.48
N ARG A 6 -19.21 -22.99 -27.16
CA ARG A 6 -20.25 -23.61 -26.33
C ARG A 6 -20.48 -22.72 -25.11
N LYS A 7 -21.74 -22.39 -24.81
CA LYS A 7 -22.08 -21.50 -23.69
C LYS A 7 -21.68 -22.09 -22.33
N GLU A 8 -21.68 -23.42 -22.24
CA GLU A 8 -21.34 -24.19 -21.04
C GLU A 8 -19.87 -24.01 -20.63
N TRP A 9 -19.03 -23.45 -21.51
CA TRP A 9 -17.64 -23.13 -21.20
C TRP A 9 -17.46 -21.86 -20.37
N VAL A 10 -18.51 -21.05 -20.19
CA VAL A 10 -18.51 -19.90 -19.28
C VAL A 10 -19.07 -20.33 -17.93
N ASN A 11 -18.28 -20.13 -16.88
CA ASN A 11 -18.66 -20.50 -15.52
C ASN A 11 -18.98 -19.26 -14.67
N GLU A 12 -19.55 -19.49 -13.48
CA GLU A 12 -19.76 -18.43 -12.50
C GLU A 12 -18.43 -17.76 -12.09
N TYR A 13 -18.46 -16.44 -11.92
CA TYR A 13 -17.33 -15.59 -11.57
C TYR A 13 -16.16 -15.61 -12.58
N GLU A 14 -16.36 -16.21 -13.76
CA GLU A 14 -15.32 -16.30 -14.77
C GLU A 14 -15.04 -14.92 -15.38
N SER A 15 -13.75 -14.62 -15.55
CA SER A 15 -13.33 -13.35 -16.15
C SER A 15 -13.42 -13.39 -17.68
N PRO A 16 -13.51 -12.24 -18.35
CA PRO A 16 -13.42 -12.17 -19.80
C PRO A 16 -12.10 -12.67 -20.36
N TRP A 17 -11.02 -12.60 -19.56
CA TRP A 17 -9.71 -13.06 -20.01
C TRP A 17 -9.77 -14.54 -20.37
N SER A 18 -10.17 -15.43 -19.46
CA SER A 18 -10.24 -16.87 -19.78
C SER A 18 -11.26 -17.17 -20.88
N VAL A 19 -12.39 -16.46 -20.92
CA VAL A 19 -13.38 -16.61 -22.01
C VAL A 19 -12.75 -16.32 -23.38
N PHE A 20 -12.01 -15.22 -23.52
CA PHE A 20 -11.35 -14.89 -24.78
C PHE A 20 -10.15 -15.79 -25.10
N GLU A 21 -9.42 -16.27 -24.09
CA GLU A 21 -8.34 -17.23 -24.27
C GLU A 21 -8.87 -18.59 -24.76
N LYS A 22 -9.97 -19.07 -24.18
CA LYS A 22 -10.71 -20.25 -24.64
C LYS A 22 -11.17 -20.08 -26.09
N LEU A 23 -11.75 -18.92 -26.40
CA LEU A 23 -12.22 -18.59 -27.75
C LEU A 23 -11.06 -18.57 -28.77
N SER A 24 -9.94 -17.97 -28.39
CA SER A 24 -8.69 -17.95 -29.16
C SER A 24 -8.18 -19.36 -29.42
N LEU A 25 -8.17 -20.22 -28.40
CA LEU A 25 -7.69 -21.59 -28.49
C LEU A 25 -8.52 -22.45 -29.47
N VAL A 26 -9.84 -22.50 -29.30
CA VAL A 26 -10.72 -23.40 -30.08
C VAL A 26 -10.94 -22.94 -31.51
N ASN A 27 -10.76 -21.65 -31.79
CA ASN A 27 -10.85 -21.12 -33.15
C ASN A 27 -9.48 -20.96 -33.81
N LEU A 28 -8.37 -21.26 -33.10
CA LEU A 28 -6.99 -21.08 -33.58
C LEU A 28 -6.73 -19.65 -34.11
N VAL A 29 -7.29 -18.66 -33.42
CA VAL A 29 -7.18 -17.24 -33.80
C VAL A 29 -6.38 -16.45 -32.79
N GLU A 30 -5.74 -15.38 -33.24
CA GLU A 30 -5.11 -14.43 -32.34
C GLU A 30 -6.11 -13.43 -31.74
N ARG A 31 -5.72 -12.81 -30.63
CA ARG A 31 -6.53 -11.79 -29.92
C ARG A 31 -6.87 -10.58 -30.80
N ASN A 32 -5.96 -10.20 -31.70
CA ASN A 32 -6.22 -9.12 -32.65
C ASN A 32 -7.32 -9.48 -33.67
N GLU A 33 -7.46 -10.76 -34.02
CA GLU A 33 -8.52 -11.22 -34.92
C GLU A 33 -9.87 -11.23 -34.22
N ILE A 34 -9.90 -11.63 -32.94
CA ILE A 34 -11.09 -11.48 -32.08
C ILE A 34 -11.55 -10.01 -32.07
N LEU A 35 -10.63 -9.05 -31.91
CA LEU A 35 -10.96 -7.61 -31.96
C LEU A 35 -11.46 -7.14 -33.34
N LYS A 36 -10.95 -7.70 -34.45
CA LYS A 36 -11.46 -7.37 -35.80
C LYS A 36 -12.90 -7.85 -36.00
N VAL A 37 -13.25 -9.00 -35.42
CA VAL A 37 -14.59 -9.58 -35.52
C VAL A 37 -15.56 -8.85 -34.60
N PHE A 38 -15.22 -8.78 -33.31
CA PHE A 38 -16.11 -8.33 -32.23
C PHE A 38 -15.89 -6.89 -31.80
N GLY A 39 -14.89 -6.17 -32.31
CA GLY A 39 -14.66 -4.78 -31.95
C GLY A 39 -15.71 -3.83 -32.52
N ILE A 40 -15.93 -2.69 -31.86
CA ILE A 40 -16.66 -1.55 -32.44
C ILE A 40 -15.90 -0.99 -33.66
N PRO A 41 -16.54 -0.23 -34.57
CA PRO A 41 -15.89 0.25 -35.80
C PRO A 41 -14.54 0.97 -35.56
N LYS A 42 -14.44 1.78 -34.50
CA LYS A 42 -13.21 2.47 -34.11
C LYS A 42 -12.08 1.50 -33.76
N VAL A 43 -12.40 0.36 -33.16
CA VAL A 43 -11.44 -0.64 -32.67
C VAL A 43 -10.94 -1.57 -33.78
N LYS A 44 -11.77 -1.84 -34.78
CA LYS A 44 -11.39 -2.67 -35.93
C LYS A 44 -10.20 -2.10 -36.72
N ASN A 45 -10.01 -0.78 -36.65
CA ASN A 45 -8.94 -0.05 -37.34
C ASN A 45 -7.73 0.28 -36.45
N ILE A 46 -7.72 -0.17 -35.19
CA ILE A 46 -6.63 0.12 -34.25
C ILE A 46 -5.35 -0.63 -34.64
N LYS A 47 -4.25 0.11 -34.83
CA LYS A 47 -2.89 -0.44 -34.98
C LYS A 47 -2.33 -0.91 -33.63
N GLN A 48 -1.38 -1.85 -33.66
CA GLN A 48 -0.95 -2.71 -32.53
C GLN A 48 -0.60 -2.00 -31.20
N ASN A 49 -0.25 -0.70 -31.19
CA ASN A 49 0.30 -0.02 -30.02
C ASN A 49 -0.56 1.14 -29.45
N ILE A 50 -1.71 1.46 -30.06
CA ILE A 50 -2.56 2.60 -29.63
C ILE A 50 -3.96 2.06 -29.29
N GLY A 51 -4.39 2.12 -28.03
CA GLY A 51 -5.77 1.78 -27.66
C GLY A 51 -5.96 0.70 -26.60
N ASP A 52 -5.05 0.58 -25.63
CA ASP A 52 -5.21 -0.31 -24.47
C ASP A 52 -6.54 -0.09 -23.74
N TYR A 53 -7.02 1.15 -23.68
CA TYR A 53 -8.35 1.49 -23.18
C TYR A 53 -9.47 0.66 -23.84
N HIS A 54 -9.40 0.46 -25.16
CA HIS A 54 -10.38 -0.34 -25.91
C HIS A 54 -10.14 -1.85 -25.79
N ARG A 55 -8.95 -2.27 -25.37
CA ARG A 55 -8.59 -3.67 -25.13
C ARG A 55 -8.81 -4.11 -23.69
N ASN A 56 -9.25 -3.18 -22.84
CA ASN A 56 -9.44 -3.40 -21.42
C ASN A 56 -10.62 -4.35 -21.15
N LEU A 57 -10.34 -5.42 -20.41
CA LEU A 57 -11.27 -6.51 -20.13
C LEU A 57 -12.21 -6.22 -18.94
N LEU A 58 -11.98 -5.14 -18.18
CA LEU A 58 -12.83 -4.72 -17.06
C LEU A 58 -14.19 -4.19 -17.52
N LEU A 59 -14.19 -3.37 -18.58
CA LEU A 59 -15.39 -2.68 -19.04
C LEU A 59 -15.89 -3.18 -20.39
N LEU A 60 -15.04 -3.88 -21.15
CA LEU A 60 -15.33 -4.32 -22.53
C LEU A 60 -15.72 -3.16 -23.48
N ASN A 61 -15.24 -1.95 -23.22
CA ASN A 61 -15.61 -0.74 -23.97
C ASN A 61 -15.24 -0.76 -25.46
N GLY A 62 -14.33 -1.66 -25.86
CA GLY A 62 -13.95 -1.80 -27.27
C GLY A 62 -14.78 -2.80 -28.07
N PHE A 63 -15.74 -3.50 -27.45
CA PHE A 63 -16.48 -4.59 -28.08
C PHE A 63 -17.89 -4.17 -28.52
N ASP A 64 -18.32 -4.70 -29.66
CA ASP A 64 -19.69 -4.75 -30.11
C ASP A 64 -20.42 -5.83 -29.30
N LEU A 65 -21.07 -5.39 -28.23
CA LEU A 65 -21.67 -6.24 -27.20
C LEU A 65 -22.80 -7.12 -27.76
N GLN A 66 -23.54 -6.64 -28.76
CA GLN A 66 -24.61 -7.40 -29.39
C GLN A 66 -24.03 -8.58 -30.18
N LYS A 67 -22.98 -8.34 -30.97
CA LYS A 67 -22.28 -9.41 -31.70
C LYS A 67 -21.63 -10.42 -30.76
N LEU A 68 -21.03 -9.94 -29.67
CA LEU A 68 -20.41 -10.79 -28.66
C LEU A 68 -21.47 -11.69 -27.99
N HIS A 69 -22.60 -11.12 -27.59
CA HIS A 69 -23.71 -11.88 -26.99
C HIS A 69 -24.25 -12.94 -27.94
N GLN A 70 -24.51 -12.60 -29.20
CA GLN A 70 -25.00 -13.53 -30.22
C GLN A 70 -24.02 -14.69 -30.48
N ALA A 71 -22.72 -14.41 -30.50
CA ALA A 71 -21.72 -15.44 -30.78
C ALA A 71 -21.44 -16.35 -29.58
N LEU A 72 -21.51 -15.82 -28.36
CA LEU A 72 -21.25 -16.58 -27.15
C LEU A 72 -22.49 -17.29 -26.60
N ASP A 73 -23.69 -16.95 -27.08
CA ASP A 73 -24.98 -17.30 -26.47
C ASP A 73 -25.00 -17.00 -24.96
N PHE A 74 -24.34 -15.89 -24.59
CA PHE A 74 -24.09 -15.51 -23.21
C PHE A 74 -23.84 -14.00 -23.09
N ASN A 75 -24.49 -13.33 -22.12
CA ASN A 75 -24.29 -11.91 -21.86
C ASN A 75 -23.06 -11.66 -20.98
N LEU A 76 -21.88 -11.70 -21.61
CA LEU A 76 -20.60 -11.53 -20.89
C LEU A 76 -20.51 -10.18 -20.14
N LEU A 77 -21.08 -9.11 -20.69
CA LEU A 77 -21.03 -7.80 -20.04
C LEU A 77 -21.82 -7.78 -18.74
N GLU A 78 -23.04 -8.30 -18.76
CA GLU A 78 -23.90 -8.37 -17.58
C GLU A 78 -23.27 -9.26 -16.52
N HIS A 79 -22.75 -10.42 -16.91
CA HIS A 79 -22.00 -11.30 -16.02
C HIS A 79 -20.84 -10.57 -15.31
N ASN A 80 -20.03 -9.82 -16.05
CA ASN A 80 -18.93 -9.03 -15.49
C ASN A 80 -19.44 -7.93 -14.56
N LYS A 81 -20.46 -7.17 -15.01
CA LYS A 81 -21.01 -6.08 -14.22
C LYS A 81 -21.54 -6.58 -12.88
N ASN A 82 -22.27 -7.69 -12.88
CA ASN A 82 -22.85 -8.28 -11.68
C ASN A 82 -21.77 -8.80 -10.73
N THR A 83 -20.77 -9.52 -11.25
CA THR A 83 -19.65 -10.03 -10.44
C THR A 83 -18.83 -8.89 -9.84
N ILE A 84 -18.44 -7.92 -10.67
CA ILE A 84 -17.67 -6.75 -10.20
C ILE A 84 -18.48 -5.96 -9.17
N HIS A 85 -19.76 -5.71 -9.43
CA HIS A 85 -20.63 -5.00 -8.50
C HIS A 85 -20.70 -5.72 -7.16
N ALA A 86 -20.95 -7.03 -7.14
CA ALA A 86 -21.02 -7.79 -5.89
C ALA A 86 -19.71 -7.75 -5.08
N LEU A 87 -18.55 -7.68 -5.76
CA LEU A 87 -17.26 -7.56 -5.08
C LEU A 87 -17.04 -6.18 -4.45
N ILE A 88 -17.49 -5.12 -5.11
CA ILE A 88 -17.19 -3.73 -4.71
C ILE A 88 -18.38 -2.96 -4.14
N ALA A 89 -19.57 -3.55 -4.06
CA ALA A 89 -20.79 -2.86 -3.61
C ALA A 89 -20.60 -2.12 -2.29
N PRO A 90 -19.92 -2.68 -1.27
CA PRO A 90 -19.71 -1.99 0.00
C PRO A 90 -18.82 -0.73 -0.08
N PHE A 91 -18.18 -0.53 -1.23
CA PHE A 91 -17.29 0.61 -1.53
C PHE A 91 -17.87 1.55 -2.59
N HIS A 92 -18.88 1.14 -3.38
CA HIS A 92 -19.24 1.77 -4.66
C HIS A 92 -19.53 3.28 -4.59
N ALA A 93 -20.04 3.76 -3.47
CA ALA A 93 -20.34 5.19 -3.29
C ALA A 93 -19.16 6.04 -2.80
N LEU A 94 -17.99 5.46 -2.49
CA LEU A 94 -16.81 6.22 -2.05
C LEU A 94 -15.78 6.44 -3.17
N TYR A 95 -15.70 5.50 -4.13
CA TYR A 95 -14.62 5.48 -5.11
C TYR A 95 -15.12 5.77 -6.53
N SER A 96 -14.36 6.58 -7.27
CA SER A 96 -14.75 7.09 -8.59
C SER A 96 -14.60 6.08 -9.72
N SER A 97 -13.78 5.02 -9.57
CA SER A 97 -13.53 4.04 -10.63
C SER A 97 -13.46 2.61 -10.12
N ARG A 98 -14.04 1.69 -10.90
CA ARG A 98 -13.92 0.24 -10.69
C ARG A 98 -12.47 -0.22 -10.80
N SER A 99 -11.66 0.42 -11.67
CA SER A 99 -10.25 0.07 -11.86
C SER A 99 -9.43 0.21 -10.58
N HIS A 100 -9.89 1.00 -9.62
CA HIS A 100 -9.28 1.12 -8.30
C HIS A 100 -9.14 -0.23 -7.59
N TRP A 101 -10.12 -1.13 -7.76
CA TRP A 101 -10.25 -2.37 -7.01
C TRP A 101 -9.65 -3.61 -7.69
N PHE A 102 -9.21 -3.49 -8.95
CA PHE A 102 -8.75 -4.63 -9.73
C PHE A 102 -7.32 -4.42 -10.24
N HIS A 103 -6.55 -5.49 -10.29
CA HIS A 103 -5.21 -5.47 -10.86
C HIS A 103 -5.26 -5.24 -12.38
N GLU A 104 -4.43 -4.33 -12.87
CA GLU A 104 -4.23 -4.10 -14.31
C GLU A 104 -3.40 -5.21 -14.98
N LYS A 105 -2.64 -5.94 -14.17
CA LYS A 105 -1.88 -7.13 -14.56
C LYS A 105 -2.70 -8.38 -14.26
N LEU A 106 -2.56 -9.40 -15.07
CA LEU A 106 -3.17 -10.71 -14.90
C LEU A 106 -2.51 -11.41 -13.71
N LEU A 107 -3.30 -11.72 -12.70
CA LEU A 107 -2.93 -12.62 -11.60
C LEU A 107 -3.68 -13.92 -11.76
N TRP A 108 -3.05 -15.06 -11.48
CA TRP A 108 -3.73 -16.34 -11.64
C TRP A 108 -3.38 -17.38 -10.59
N CYS A 109 -4.30 -18.33 -10.43
CA CYS A 109 -4.04 -19.55 -9.67
C CYS A 109 -3.63 -20.68 -10.63
N PRO A 110 -2.47 -21.33 -10.43
CA PRO A 110 -2.03 -22.46 -11.27
C PRO A 110 -3.08 -23.58 -11.34
N LYS A 111 -3.67 -23.97 -10.20
CA LYS A 111 -4.72 -25.01 -10.16
C LYS A 111 -6.00 -24.63 -10.89
N CYS A 112 -6.40 -23.35 -10.89
CA CYS A 112 -7.55 -22.91 -11.68
C CYS A 112 -7.24 -22.99 -13.19
N MET A 113 -6.01 -22.66 -13.57
CA MET A 113 -5.58 -22.67 -14.97
C MET A 113 -5.51 -24.07 -15.56
N GLU A 114 -5.23 -25.11 -14.76
CA GLU A 114 -5.33 -26.52 -15.19
C GLU A 114 -6.71 -26.87 -15.78
N ARG A 115 -7.77 -26.19 -15.32
CA ARG A 115 -9.16 -26.35 -15.83
C ARG A 115 -9.56 -25.26 -16.85
N GLY A 116 -8.62 -24.42 -17.29
CA GLY A 116 -8.89 -23.30 -18.20
C GLY A 116 -9.70 -22.17 -17.56
N PHE A 117 -9.76 -22.11 -16.24
CA PHE A 117 -10.58 -21.15 -15.52
C PHE A 117 -9.74 -20.00 -14.95
N HIS A 118 -10.20 -18.77 -15.16
CA HIS A 118 -9.67 -17.59 -14.50
C HIS A 118 -10.84 -16.73 -14.00
N SER A 119 -10.86 -16.44 -12.69
CA SER A 119 -11.95 -15.70 -12.05
C SER A 119 -11.65 -14.21 -11.88
N TRP A 120 -12.70 -13.40 -11.82
CA TRP A 120 -12.64 -12.03 -11.30
C TRP A 120 -12.03 -11.94 -9.89
N LEU A 121 -12.18 -13.00 -9.08
CA LEU A 121 -11.61 -13.07 -7.73
C LEU A 121 -10.08 -13.05 -7.74
N HIS A 122 -9.43 -13.53 -8.80
CA HIS A 122 -7.97 -13.45 -8.92
C HIS A 122 -7.49 -12.02 -9.19
N GLN A 123 -8.35 -11.18 -9.78
CA GLN A 123 -8.01 -9.79 -10.12
C GLN A 123 -8.37 -8.80 -9.02
N PHE A 124 -9.15 -9.20 -8.02
CA PHE A 124 -9.60 -8.31 -6.96
C PHE A 124 -8.48 -8.04 -5.95
N LYS A 125 -8.06 -6.77 -5.80
CA LYS A 125 -6.87 -6.38 -5.01
C LYS A 125 -6.91 -6.80 -3.53
N LEU A 126 -8.11 -6.94 -2.98
CA LEU A 126 -8.28 -7.35 -1.57
C LEU A 126 -8.07 -8.86 -1.36
N LEU A 127 -7.79 -9.62 -2.43
CA LEU A 127 -7.47 -11.04 -2.38
C LEU A 127 -6.04 -11.30 -2.90
N ASP A 128 -5.18 -11.76 -1.99
CA ASP A 128 -3.81 -12.19 -2.26
C ASP A 128 -3.71 -13.69 -2.60
N LYS A 129 -4.71 -14.45 -2.15
CA LYS A 129 -4.84 -15.89 -2.36
C LYS A 129 -6.08 -16.21 -3.19
N CYS A 130 -5.99 -17.28 -3.96
CA CYS A 130 -7.08 -17.83 -4.72
C CYS A 130 -8.25 -18.23 -3.80
N ALA A 131 -9.44 -17.68 -4.06
CA ALA A 131 -10.66 -17.97 -3.31
C ALA A 131 -11.12 -19.44 -3.41
N PHE A 132 -10.61 -20.20 -4.37
CA PHE A 132 -11.01 -21.60 -4.62
C PHE A 132 -10.03 -22.62 -4.04
N HIS A 133 -8.73 -22.29 -4.05
CA HIS A 133 -7.66 -23.22 -3.68
C HIS A 133 -6.78 -22.75 -2.52
N ASN A 134 -7.01 -21.53 -2.02
CA ASN A 134 -6.20 -20.87 -0.97
C ASN A 134 -4.69 -20.82 -1.27
N LEU A 135 -4.32 -20.84 -2.55
CA LEU A 135 -2.94 -20.70 -3.03
C LEU A 135 -2.62 -19.23 -3.31
N ASN A 136 -1.37 -18.82 -3.10
CA ASN A 136 -0.90 -17.51 -3.53
C ASN A 136 -1.09 -17.34 -5.03
N LEU A 137 -1.58 -16.16 -5.44
CA LEU A 137 -1.74 -15.83 -6.85
C LEU A 137 -0.39 -15.52 -7.49
N VAL A 138 -0.16 -16.08 -8.68
CA VAL A 138 1.01 -15.81 -9.51
C VAL A 138 0.83 -14.46 -10.18
N LYS A 139 1.84 -13.58 -10.08
CA LYS A 139 1.79 -12.18 -10.54
C LYS A 139 2.60 -11.92 -11.81
N SER A 140 3.53 -12.82 -12.13
CA SER A 140 4.44 -12.74 -13.28
C SER A 140 4.70 -14.13 -13.84
N CYS A 141 5.17 -14.20 -15.09
CA CYS A 141 5.55 -15.47 -15.70
C CYS A 141 6.71 -16.11 -14.90
N PRO A 142 6.60 -17.38 -14.46
CA PRO A 142 7.67 -18.04 -13.71
C PRO A 142 9.01 -18.14 -14.46
N ASP A 143 8.97 -18.22 -15.79
CA ASP A 143 10.19 -18.40 -16.60
C ASP A 143 10.90 -17.08 -16.92
N CYS A 144 10.17 -16.06 -17.38
CA CYS A 144 10.78 -14.78 -17.80
C CYS A 144 10.53 -13.62 -16.83
N ASN A 145 9.78 -13.84 -15.76
CA ASN A 145 9.38 -12.84 -14.76
C ASN A 145 8.61 -11.62 -15.29
N GLU A 146 8.21 -11.63 -16.57
CA GLU A 146 7.40 -10.58 -17.16
C GLU A 146 5.95 -10.64 -16.67
N THR A 147 5.34 -9.47 -16.47
CA THR A 147 3.93 -9.38 -16.07
C THR A 147 3.04 -9.34 -17.31
N ILE A 148 1.94 -10.10 -17.28
CA ILE A 148 0.97 -10.13 -18.39
C ILE A 148 -0.08 -9.06 -18.12
N PRO A 149 -0.34 -8.12 -19.04
CA PRO A 149 -1.41 -7.14 -18.85
C PRO A 149 -2.78 -7.80 -18.95
N PHE A 150 -3.74 -7.38 -18.13
CA PHE A 150 -5.14 -7.83 -18.17
C PHE A 150 -5.92 -7.16 -19.32
N LEU A 151 -5.43 -7.37 -20.54
CA LEU A 151 -5.93 -6.79 -21.78
C LEU A 151 -6.06 -7.88 -22.85
N LEU A 152 -6.98 -7.69 -23.79
CA LEU A 152 -7.02 -8.51 -25.00
C LEU A 152 -5.90 -8.07 -25.97
N SER A 153 -4.69 -8.58 -25.77
CA SER A 153 -3.52 -8.17 -26.56
C SER A 153 -2.48 -9.28 -26.73
N ASN A 154 -1.75 -9.23 -27.84
CA ASN A 154 -0.58 -10.09 -28.08
C ASN A 154 0.71 -9.47 -27.50
N LYS A 155 0.64 -8.57 -26.50
CA LYS A 155 1.83 -7.89 -25.95
C LYS A 155 2.75 -8.89 -25.24
N GLN A 156 2.19 -9.70 -24.33
CA GLN A 156 2.95 -10.67 -23.52
C GLN A 156 2.58 -12.13 -23.79
N LEU A 157 1.52 -12.38 -24.56
CA LEU A 157 1.05 -13.72 -24.88
C LEU A 157 1.32 -14.03 -26.36
N GLY A 158 1.98 -15.17 -26.61
CA GLY A 158 2.28 -15.65 -27.96
C GLY A 158 1.13 -16.46 -28.55
N TYR A 159 0.48 -17.29 -27.73
CA TYR A 159 -0.69 -18.10 -28.07
C TYR A 159 -1.70 -18.05 -26.93
N ALA A 160 -2.87 -18.68 -27.11
CA ALA A 160 -3.82 -18.86 -26.01
C ALA A 160 -3.14 -19.54 -24.82
N PHE A 161 -3.29 -18.97 -23.62
CA PHE A 161 -2.67 -19.47 -22.38
C PHE A 161 -1.14 -19.68 -22.45
N LYS A 162 -0.41 -18.96 -23.31
CA LYS A 162 1.04 -19.13 -23.46
C LYS A 162 1.78 -17.80 -23.49
N CYS A 163 2.72 -17.63 -22.57
CA CYS A 163 3.62 -16.49 -22.54
C CYS A 163 4.51 -16.47 -23.80
N LYS A 164 4.92 -15.28 -24.24
CA LYS A 164 5.85 -15.14 -25.38
C LYS A 164 7.20 -15.83 -25.16
N CYS A 165 7.65 -15.97 -23.92
CA CYS A 165 8.88 -16.71 -23.63
C CYS A 165 8.75 -18.22 -23.85
N GLY A 166 7.54 -18.74 -24.03
CA GLY A 166 7.28 -20.17 -24.20
C GLY A 166 6.60 -20.82 -22.99
N PHE A 167 6.60 -20.18 -21.82
CA PHE A 167 5.91 -20.70 -20.64
C PHE A 167 4.41 -20.93 -20.90
N THR A 168 3.96 -22.15 -20.64
CA THR A 168 2.57 -22.55 -20.80
C THR A 168 1.83 -22.29 -19.49
N ILE A 169 0.92 -21.31 -19.50
CA ILE A 169 0.08 -20.94 -18.34
C ILE A 169 -0.95 -22.03 -18.07
N ALA A 170 -1.50 -22.62 -19.14
CA ALA A 170 -2.40 -23.75 -19.10
C ALA A 170 -2.18 -24.64 -20.33
N SER A 171 -2.20 -25.96 -20.12
CA SER A 171 -2.02 -26.94 -21.19
C SER A 171 -3.30 -27.77 -21.32
N PHE A 172 -3.86 -27.81 -22.53
CA PHE A 172 -5.06 -28.61 -22.83
C PHE A 172 -4.75 -29.56 -23.97
N ASN A 173 -5.10 -30.84 -23.79
CA ASN A 173 -5.16 -31.76 -24.91
C ASN A 173 -6.42 -31.48 -25.73
N ILE A 174 -6.45 -31.91 -27.00
CA ILE A 174 -7.61 -31.72 -27.90
C ILE A 174 -8.90 -32.36 -27.34
N SER A 175 -8.78 -33.35 -26.45
CA SER A 175 -9.90 -33.97 -25.72
C SER A 175 -10.32 -33.24 -24.44
N SER A 176 -9.52 -32.30 -23.94
CA SER A 176 -9.70 -31.63 -22.64
C SER A 176 -10.75 -30.53 -22.64
N TRP A 177 -11.42 -30.24 -23.76
CA TRP A 177 -12.40 -29.14 -23.82
C TRP A 177 -13.68 -29.42 -23.01
N ASN A 178 -13.93 -30.70 -22.71
CA ASN A 178 -14.98 -31.11 -21.79
C ASN A 178 -14.57 -30.91 -20.31
N GLU A 179 -13.29 -30.61 -20.03
CA GLU A 179 -12.75 -30.45 -18.68
C GLU A 179 -12.77 -28.97 -18.22
N TRP A 180 -13.20 -28.06 -19.10
CA TRP A 180 -13.35 -26.63 -18.78
C TRP A 180 -14.48 -26.40 -17.81
N THR A 181 -14.13 -26.46 -16.53
CA THR A 181 -15.06 -26.36 -15.42
C THR A 181 -14.50 -25.40 -14.39
N ALA A 182 -15.38 -24.67 -13.71
CA ALA A 182 -14.98 -23.94 -12.51
C ALA A 182 -14.51 -24.93 -11.43
N PRO A 183 -13.65 -24.47 -10.50
CA PRO A 183 -13.41 -25.19 -9.27
C PRO A 183 -14.72 -25.45 -8.51
N GLU A 184 -14.81 -26.60 -7.84
CA GLU A 184 -16.06 -27.06 -7.20
C GLU A 184 -16.46 -26.25 -5.97
N GLN A 185 -15.49 -25.62 -5.30
CA GLN A 185 -15.75 -24.90 -4.05
C GLN A 185 -15.02 -23.56 -4.02
N ILE A 186 -15.77 -22.52 -3.66
CA ILE A 186 -15.27 -21.21 -3.26
C ILE A 186 -15.26 -21.13 -1.74
N ASP A 187 -14.31 -20.38 -1.15
CA ASP A 187 -14.32 -20.08 0.29
C ASP A 187 -15.69 -19.52 0.70
N GLN A 188 -16.30 -20.17 1.69
CA GLN A 188 -17.68 -19.90 2.10
C GLN A 188 -17.89 -18.45 2.54
N ALA A 189 -16.88 -17.85 3.20
CA ALA A 189 -16.96 -16.49 3.69
C ALA A 189 -16.94 -15.48 2.51
N ILE A 190 -16.13 -15.76 1.48
CA ILE A 190 -16.10 -14.96 0.25
C ILE A 190 -17.42 -15.11 -0.52
N LEU A 191 -17.99 -16.31 -0.57
CA LEU A 191 -19.28 -16.54 -1.21
C LEU A 191 -20.42 -15.79 -0.51
N GLU A 192 -20.42 -15.78 0.82
CA GLU A 192 -21.35 -15.00 1.62
C GLU A 192 -21.22 -13.50 1.35
N TRP A 193 -19.98 -12.96 1.30
CA TRP A 193 -19.73 -11.58 0.91
C TRP A 193 -20.36 -11.24 -0.45
N ILE A 194 -20.12 -12.05 -1.47
CA ILE A 194 -20.68 -11.84 -2.81
C ILE A 194 -22.20 -11.87 -2.77
N ARG A 195 -22.79 -12.91 -2.15
CA ARG A 195 -24.25 -13.10 -2.09
C ARG A 195 -24.96 -11.97 -1.36
N SER A 196 -24.41 -11.52 -0.22
CA SER A 196 -24.95 -10.40 0.54
C SER A 196 -24.98 -9.11 -0.27
N ASN A 197 -24.01 -8.92 -1.18
CA ASN A 197 -23.88 -7.72 -2.00
C ASN A 197 -24.64 -7.79 -3.34
N MET A 198 -25.00 -8.99 -3.83
CA MET A 198 -25.67 -9.16 -5.13
C MET A 198 -27.08 -8.54 -5.18
N TYR A 199 -27.78 -8.48 -4.05
CA TYR A 199 -29.19 -8.07 -3.99
C TYR A 199 -29.42 -6.73 -3.29
N GLN A 200 -28.36 -6.11 -2.76
CA GLN A 200 -28.48 -4.87 -2.01
C GLN A 200 -28.08 -3.68 -2.89
N LEU A 201 -29.06 -3.11 -3.60
CA LEU A 201 -28.88 -1.90 -4.40
C LEU A 201 -28.62 -0.63 -3.55
N ASP A 202 -29.00 -0.67 -2.26
CA ASP A 202 -28.96 0.46 -1.31
C ASP A 202 -27.99 0.25 -0.13
N VAL A 203 -26.92 -0.55 -0.28
CA VAL A 203 -25.88 -0.61 0.76
C VAL A 203 -25.22 0.75 0.87
N GLN A 204 -25.59 1.51 1.90
CA GLN A 204 -24.81 2.67 2.32
C GLN A 204 -23.36 2.21 2.51
N PRO A 205 -22.38 2.78 1.79
CA PRO A 205 -21.00 2.37 1.90
C PRO A 205 -20.56 2.54 3.35
N ARG A 206 -20.19 1.45 4.01
CA ARG A 206 -19.75 1.50 5.41
C ARG A 206 -18.23 1.43 5.54
N TRP A 207 -17.55 0.93 4.52
CA TRP A 207 -16.13 0.61 4.63
C TRP A 207 -15.23 1.67 4.00
N ILE A 208 -14.38 2.25 4.82
CA ILE A 208 -13.27 3.11 4.39
C ILE A 208 -12.01 2.27 4.47
N VAL A 209 -11.39 2.02 3.32
CA VAL A 209 -10.22 1.15 3.19
C VAL A 209 -9.29 1.69 2.10
N HIS A 210 -8.01 1.35 2.20
CA HIS A 210 -7.04 1.57 1.11
C HIS A 210 -6.82 0.25 0.38
N GLU A 211 -6.89 0.23 -0.95
CA GLU A 211 -6.90 -1.00 -1.76
C GLU A 211 -5.59 -1.79 -1.68
N GLN A 212 -4.49 -1.13 -1.32
CA GLN A 212 -3.18 -1.75 -1.14
C GLN A 212 -2.94 -2.22 0.31
N HIS A 213 -3.72 -1.70 1.25
CA HIS A 213 -3.48 -1.86 2.69
C HIS A 213 -4.72 -2.42 3.41
N CYS A 214 -5.43 -3.29 2.72
CA CYS A 214 -6.62 -3.97 3.22
C CYS A 214 -6.66 -5.39 2.65
N SER A 215 -7.33 -6.30 3.35
CA SER A 215 -7.59 -7.67 2.89
C SER A 215 -9.07 -7.96 3.06
N LEU A 216 -9.67 -8.67 2.10
CA LEU A 216 -11.07 -9.07 2.20
C LEU A 216 -11.30 -9.97 3.43
N LYS A 217 -10.28 -10.73 3.86
CA LYS A 217 -10.35 -11.52 5.09
C LYS A 217 -10.60 -10.67 6.33
N LEU A 218 -10.01 -9.48 6.40
CA LEU A 218 -10.26 -8.51 7.48
C LEU A 218 -11.74 -8.12 7.49
N LEU A 219 -12.30 -7.82 6.33
CA LEU A 219 -13.67 -7.31 6.20
C LEU A 219 -14.75 -8.35 6.49
N ILE A 220 -14.44 -9.64 6.29
CA ILE A 220 -15.40 -10.73 6.49
C ILE A 220 -15.29 -11.36 7.88
N LYS A 221 -14.06 -11.49 8.42
CA LYS A 221 -13.79 -12.35 9.59
C LYS A 221 -13.31 -11.61 10.83
N ALA A 222 -12.91 -10.33 10.73
CA ALA A 222 -12.38 -9.63 11.89
C ALA A 222 -13.49 -8.99 12.73
N GLU A 223 -13.42 -9.23 14.03
CA GLU A 223 -14.11 -8.42 15.03
C GLU A 223 -13.42 -7.05 15.13
N PRO A 224 -14.16 -5.98 15.44
CA PRO A 224 -13.56 -4.66 15.61
C PRO A 224 -12.61 -4.67 16.80
N LYS A 225 -11.40 -4.15 16.60
CA LYS A 225 -10.40 -3.97 17.67
C LYS A 225 -10.83 -2.87 18.63
N GLU A 226 -11.50 -1.84 18.12
CA GLU A 226 -12.02 -0.73 18.91
C GLU A 226 -13.25 -0.12 18.21
N THR A 227 -14.25 0.28 18.99
CA THR A 227 -15.44 0.99 18.48
C THR A 227 -15.55 2.34 19.17
N LYS A 228 -15.60 3.40 18.38
CA LYS A 228 -15.82 4.77 18.87
C LYS A 228 -17.29 5.14 18.69
N HIS A 229 -18.00 5.32 19.80
CA HIS A 229 -19.34 5.90 19.81
C HIS A 229 -19.26 7.41 19.99
N ILE A 230 -20.08 8.15 19.25
CA ILE A 230 -20.15 9.60 19.35
C ILE A 230 -21.60 10.04 19.56
N GLU A 231 -21.80 10.70 20.70
CA GLU A 231 -23.10 11.18 21.17
C GLU A 231 -23.36 12.64 20.75
N SER A 232 -22.32 13.39 20.35
CA SER A 232 -22.44 14.78 19.87
C SER A 232 -21.47 15.08 18.72
N ILE A 233 -22.06 15.52 17.60
CA ILE A 233 -21.35 15.87 16.37
C ILE A 233 -20.71 17.25 16.55
N GLU A 234 -19.40 17.34 16.33
CA GLU A 234 -18.71 18.61 16.13
C GLU A 234 -18.69 18.91 14.63
N SER A 235 -19.70 19.63 14.16
CA SER A 235 -19.98 19.76 12.73
C SER A 235 -19.09 20.82 12.07
N LEU A 236 -18.42 20.43 10.99
CA LEU A 236 -17.69 21.31 10.08
C LEU A 236 -18.34 21.25 8.70
N TYR A 237 -18.46 22.39 8.02
CA TYR A 237 -18.94 22.43 6.63
C TYR A 237 -17.80 22.15 5.65
N GLN A 238 -18.15 21.66 4.45
CA GLN A 238 -17.18 21.25 3.44
C GLN A 238 -16.19 22.37 3.04
N ASN A 239 -16.64 23.62 2.93
CA ASN A 239 -15.75 24.74 2.60
C ASN A 239 -14.73 25.01 3.71
N ASP A 240 -15.10 24.77 4.96
CA ASP A 240 -14.21 24.97 6.10
C ASP A 240 -13.15 23.86 6.17
N TYR A 241 -13.48 22.64 5.74
CA TYR A 241 -12.51 21.54 5.63
C TYR A 241 -11.34 21.89 4.71
N TYR A 242 -11.60 22.48 3.55
CA TYR A 242 -10.55 22.92 2.62
C TYR A 242 -9.88 24.24 3.01
N SER A 243 -10.30 24.87 4.12
CA SER A 243 -9.66 26.09 4.58
C SER A 243 -8.23 25.82 5.05
N GLN A 244 -7.30 26.72 4.74
CA GLN A 244 -5.92 26.65 5.23
C GLN A 244 -5.86 26.52 6.76
N ARG A 245 -6.79 27.16 7.46
CA ARG A 245 -6.91 27.08 8.92
C ARG A 245 -7.19 25.65 9.39
N PHE A 246 -8.15 24.96 8.78
CA PHE A 246 -8.48 23.59 9.19
C PHE A 246 -7.38 22.60 8.81
N GLN A 247 -6.77 22.76 7.63
CA GLN A 247 -5.63 21.94 7.21
C GLN A 247 -4.45 22.04 8.19
N GLN A 248 -4.17 23.24 8.73
CA GLN A 248 -3.18 23.41 9.80
C GLN A 248 -3.58 22.72 11.11
N ILE A 249 -4.87 22.75 11.48
CA ILE A 249 -5.35 22.04 12.68
C ILE A 249 -5.18 20.53 12.51
N MET A 250 -5.54 19.99 11.34
CA MET A 250 -5.40 18.57 11.02
C MET A 250 -3.93 18.13 11.04
N LEU A 251 -3.04 18.92 10.44
CA LEU A 251 -1.59 18.68 10.47
C LEU A 251 -1.04 18.67 11.90
N ARG A 252 -1.42 19.66 12.73
CA ARG A 252 -1.04 19.69 14.15
C ARG A 252 -1.53 18.47 14.91
N ASN A 253 -2.77 18.04 14.66
CA ASN A 253 -3.30 16.83 15.29
C ASN A 253 -2.43 15.61 14.92
N CYS A 254 -2.13 15.45 13.63
CA CYS A 254 -1.28 14.36 13.13
C CYS A 254 0.12 14.37 13.79
N LEU A 255 0.75 15.54 13.87
CA LEU A 255 2.06 15.70 14.52
C LEU A 255 2.00 15.44 16.02
N GLN A 256 0.92 15.85 16.70
CA GLN A 256 0.71 15.57 18.11
C GLN A 256 0.53 14.07 18.37
N THR A 257 -0.23 13.36 17.54
CA THR A 257 -0.35 11.90 17.61
C THR A 257 1.00 11.23 17.42
N PHE A 258 1.78 11.66 16.43
CA PHE A 258 3.13 11.15 16.24
C PHE A 258 4.01 11.37 17.49
N ARG A 259 3.97 12.56 18.10
CA ARG A 259 4.72 12.85 19.34
C ARG A 259 4.30 11.93 20.50
N GLN A 260 3.04 11.50 20.57
CA GLN A 260 2.61 10.53 21.58
C GLN A 260 3.29 9.16 21.37
N VAL A 261 3.43 8.71 20.12
CA VAL A 261 4.16 7.48 19.80
C VAL A 261 5.65 7.63 20.14
N GLU A 262 6.25 8.76 19.76
CA GLU A 262 7.63 9.10 20.07
C GLU A 262 7.90 9.06 21.59
N ASP A 263 7.06 9.71 22.38
CA ASP A 263 7.15 9.72 23.84
C ASP A 263 7.03 8.31 24.44
N LYS A 264 6.11 7.49 23.91
CA LYS A 264 5.94 6.10 24.34
C LYS A 264 7.20 5.29 24.08
N LEU A 265 7.82 5.44 22.91
CA LEU A 265 9.08 4.78 22.56
C LEU A 265 10.22 5.23 23.48
N LEU A 266 10.34 6.54 23.73
CA LEU A 266 11.37 7.13 24.59
C LEU A 266 11.23 6.74 26.07
N LYS A 267 9.99 6.60 26.57
CA LYS A 267 9.71 6.19 27.96
C LYS A 267 9.87 4.69 28.19
N ASN A 268 9.61 3.88 27.17
CA ASN A 268 9.62 2.42 27.28
C ASN A 268 10.92 1.85 26.69
N LEU A 269 10.92 1.50 25.41
CA LEU A 269 12.00 0.77 24.75
C LEU A 269 13.34 1.52 24.77
N LEU A 270 13.31 2.83 24.54
CA LEU A 270 14.51 3.65 24.36
C LEU A 270 14.98 4.35 25.64
N ARG A 271 14.33 4.11 26.79
CA ARG A 271 14.66 4.78 28.07
C ARG A 271 16.12 4.64 28.45
N LYS A 272 16.71 3.47 28.22
CA LYS A 272 18.14 3.17 28.52
C LYS A 272 19.10 3.57 27.39
N HIS A 273 18.60 4.22 26.33
CA HIS A 273 19.37 4.58 25.14
C HIS A 273 19.31 6.08 24.83
N GLN A 274 18.71 6.90 25.70
CA GLN A 274 18.62 8.35 25.49
C GLN A 274 19.99 9.01 25.33
N HIS A 275 20.99 8.58 26.11
CA HIS A 275 22.37 9.07 25.96
C HIS A 275 22.98 8.68 24.61
N CYS A 276 22.65 7.49 24.08
CA CYS A 276 23.10 7.05 22.76
C CYS A 276 22.46 7.89 21.64
N ILE A 277 21.18 8.23 21.80
CA ILE A 277 20.45 9.11 20.88
C ILE A 277 21.12 10.49 20.83
N THR A 278 21.35 11.10 22.00
CA THR A 278 22.06 12.38 22.10
C THR A 278 23.47 12.29 21.52
N GLN A 279 24.22 11.21 21.79
CA GLN A 279 25.55 11.01 21.22
C GLN A 279 25.54 11.03 19.69
N LEU A 280 24.58 10.34 19.06
CA LEU A 280 24.44 10.30 17.61
C LEU A 280 23.97 11.64 17.03
N MET A 281 22.93 12.23 17.61
CA MET A 281 22.32 13.48 17.13
C MET A 281 23.27 14.68 17.27
N GLU A 282 24.11 14.71 18.30
CA GLU A 282 25.08 15.79 18.51
C GLU A 282 26.47 15.47 17.93
N LEU A 283 26.62 14.34 17.24
CA LEU A 283 27.89 13.90 16.64
C LEU A 283 29.04 13.93 17.66
N ARG A 284 28.79 13.37 18.85
CA ARG A 284 29.74 13.43 19.96
C ARG A 284 30.95 12.52 19.75
N LYS A 285 32.15 13.05 19.98
CA LYS A 285 33.40 12.27 20.05
C LYS A 285 34.36 12.84 21.10
N MET A 286 35.36 12.05 21.49
CA MET A 286 36.26 12.38 22.61
C MET A 286 37.11 13.64 22.36
N ASN A 287 37.65 13.78 21.16
CA ASN A 287 38.47 14.92 20.76
C ASN A 287 38.54 15.01 19.22
N ASP A 288 39.26 16.01 18.71
CA ASP A 288 39.29 16.34 17.29
C ASP A 288 39.91 15.23 16.42
N ILE A 289 40.79 14.41 17.01
CA ILE A 289 41.58 13.36 16.34
C ILE A 289 40.88 11.99 16.44
N ALA A 290 40.04 11.80 17.46
CA ALA A 290 39.30 10.55 17.66
C ALA A 290 38.34 10.27 16.50
N GLU A 291 38.16 8.99 16.20
CA GLU A 291 37.09 8.50 15.33
C GLU A 291 35.72 8.67 16.02
N PHE A 292 34.65 8.63 15.21
CA PHE A 292 33.30 8.61 15.75
C PHE A 292 33.03 7.28 16.47
N PRO A 293 32.34 7.32 17.62
CA PRO A 293 31.98 6.13 18.37
C PRO A 293 31.09 5.18 17.55
N GLU A 294 31.13 3.87 17.88
CA GLU A 294 30.19 2.89 17.33
C GLU A 294 28.75 3.34 17.60
N ILE A 295 27.86 3.21 16.61
CA ILE A 295 26.47 3.63 16.74
C ILE A 295 25.64 2.55 17.45
N CYS A 296 24.96 2.91 18.54
CA CYS A 296 23.98 2.02 19.17
C CYS A 296 22.81 1.72 18.21
N PRO A 297 22.43 0.45 17.97
CA PRO A 297 21.33 0.10 17.06
C PRO A 297 19.99 0.74 17.44
N TYR A 298 19.67 0.87 18.73
CA TYR A 298 18.45 1.53 19.19
C TYR A 298 18.44 3.03 18.89
N ALA A 299 19.58 3.69 19.05
CA ALA A 299 19.73 5.11 18.70
C ALA A 299 19.66 5.32 17.20
N TYR A 300 20.31 4.44 16.42
CA TYR A 300 20.21 4.42 14.96
C TYR A 300 18.74 4.32 14.51
N ALA A 301 18.02 3.32 15.01
CA ALA A 301 16.62 3.08 14.63
C ALA A 301 15.76 4.33 14.89
N TYR A 302 15.85 4.90 16.09
CA TYR A 302 15.08 6.09 16.48
C TYR A 302 15.42 7.33 15.62
N VAL A 303 16.70 7.66 15.50
CA VAL A 303 17.14 8.89 14.82
C VAL A 303 16.73 8.88 13.35
N PHE A 304 16.95 7.77 12.65
CA PHE A 304 16.61 7.68 11.22
C PHE A 304 15.12 7.44 10.96
N TRP A 305 14.41 6.73 11.85
CA TRP A 305 12.95 6.65 11.82
C TRP A 305 12.31 8.04 11.92
N ARG A 306 12.70 8.83 12.92
CA ARG A 306 12.18 10.19 13.13
C ARG A 306 12.51 11.10 11.96
N LYS A 307 13.76 11.06 11.47
CA LYS A 307 14.19 11.82 10.30
C LYS A 307 13.36 11.50 9.06
N ALA A 308 13.20 10.22 8.75
CA ALA A 308 12.47 9.78 7.56
C ALA A 308 10.98 10.15 7.66
N LEU A 309 10.38 9.92 8.82
CA LEU A 309 8.96 10.17 9.02
C LEU A 309 8.61 11.66 8.91
N LEU A 310 9.45 12.54 9.46
CA LEU A 310 9.30 14.00 9.41
C LEU A 310 9.93 14.63 8.16
N LYS A 311 10.42 13.83 7.21
CA LYS A 311 11.12 14.28 6.00
C LYS A 311 12.26 15.29 6.29
N LYS A 312 12.94 15.17 7.43
CA LYS A 312 14.00 16.12 7.86
C LYS A 312 15.24 16.00 6.98
N GLU A 313 15.81 17.14 6.60
CA GLU A 313 17.04 17.21 5.79
C GLU A 313 18.25 16.62 6.51
N TYR A 314 18.35 16.82 7.83
CA TYR A 314 19.45 16.36 8.67
C TYR A 314 18.97 15.42 9.79
N PHE A 315 19.86 14.55 10.27
CA PHE A 315 19.57 13.66 11.41
C PHE A 315 20.04 14.26 12.75
N TYR A 316 20.82 15.33 12.70
CA TYR A 316 21.39 16.04 13.84
C TYR A 316 20.63 17.35 14.08
N ASP A 317 20.72 17.87 15.30
CA ASP A 317 20.06 19.11 15.68
C ASP A 317 20.91 20.33 15.24
N GLU A 318 20.37 21.14 14.34
CA GLU A 318 21.03 22.37 13.87
C GLU A 318 20.74 23.60 14.73
N ASN A 319 19.77 23.55 15.65
CA ASN A 319 19.37 24.70 16.45
C ASN A 319 18.96 24.30 17.87
N GLY A 320 19.67 24.80 18.89
CA GLY A 320 19.23 24.79 20.30
C GLY A 320 18.04 25.70 20.61
N LYS A 321 17.23 26.06 19.60
CA LYS A 321 15.96 26.80 19.71
C LYS A 321 14.95 26.02 18.87
N GLY A 322 13.90 25.54 19.54
CA GLY A 322 12.96 24.57 19.01
C GLY A 322 12.39 24.94 17.64
N ASP A 323 12.25 23.90 16.80
CA ASP A 323 11.43 23.81 15.58
C ASP A 323 10.71 25.12 15.20
N SER A 324 11.43 26.10 14.68
CA SER A 324 10.87 27.29 14.05
C SER A 324 11.12 27.19 12.55
N SER A 325 10.43 26.26 11.89
CA SER A 325 10.38 26.16 10.43
C SER A 325 9.27 25.19 10.08
N GLU A 326 8.24 25.70 9.38
CA GLU A 326 7.16 24.99 8.67
C GLU A 326 6.92 23.55 9.11
N GLU A 327 5.78 23.30 9.77
CA GLU A 327 5.30 21.94 10.07
C GLU A 327 5.29 21.12 8.78
N VAL A 328 6.33 20.31 8.56
CA VAL A 328 6.44 19.49 7.35
C VAL A 328 5.51 18.29 7.52
N PRO A 329 4.72 17.95 6.48
CA PRO A 329 3.86 16.78 6.53
C PRO A 329 4.61 15.46 6.72
N LEU A 330 3.94 14.50 7.33
CA LEU A 330 4.48 13.15 7.56
C LEU A 330 4.78 12.43 6.24
N LEU A 331 5.65 11.42 6.29
CA LEU A 331 5.97 10.53 5.17
C LEU A 331 4.75 9.83 4.54
N ILE A 332 3.66 9.70 5.30
CA ILE A 332 2.39 9.07 4.89
C ILE A 332 1.27 10.07 4.58
N GLU A 333 1.59 11.34 4.37
CA GLU A 333 0.63 12.41 4.03
C GLU A 333 -0.38 11.98 2.96
N GLU A 334 0.07 11.46 1.81
CA GLU A 334 -0.82 11.01 0.71
C GLU A 334 -1.86 9.96 1.18
N HIS A 335 -1.47 9.09 2.11
CA HIS A 335 -2.39 8.09 2.66
C HIS A 335 -3.38 8.73 3.63
N LEU A 336 -2.92 9.66 4.48
CA LEU A 336 -3.78 10.40 5.41
C LEU A 336 -4.80 11.26 4.66
N GLU A 337 -4.39 11.91 3.57
CA GLU A 337 -5.27 12.65 2.67
C GLU A 337 -6.31 11.73 2.04
N TYR A 338 -5.88 10.59 1.48
CA TYR A 338 -6.80 9.59 0.93
C TYR A 338 -7.88 9.18 1.94
N PHE A 339 -7.50 8.79 3.16
CA PHE A 339 -8.46 8.39 4.18
C PHE A 339 -9.38 9.54 4.56
N SER A 340 -8.84 10.76 4.73
CA SER A 340 -9.59 11.97 5.06
C SER A 340 -10.66 12.27 4.01
N GLU A 341 -10.31 12.23 2.72
CA GLU A 341 -11.24 12.44 1.61
C GLU A 341 -12.36 11.40 1.60
N GLN A 342 -12.04 10.12 1.85
CA GLN A 342 -13.07 9.06 1.91
C GLN A 342 -14.05 9.29 3.06
N ILE A 343 -13.55 9.67 4.24
CA ILE A 343 -14.38 9.94 5.42
C ILE A 343 -15.26 11.17 5.18
N VAL A 344 -14.69 12.25 4.67
CA VAL A 344 -15.42 13.48 4.36
C VAL A 344 -16.48 13.23 3.30
N SER A 345 -16.16 12.52 2.22
CA SER A 345 -17.12 12.12 1.19
C SER A 345 -18.26 11.29 1.76
N LEU A 346 -17.95 10.33 2.63
CA LEU A 346 -18.96 9.50 3.30
C LEU A 346 -19.90 10.34 4.17
N GLN A 347 -19.33 11.13 5.06
CA GLN A 347 -20.07 11.97 6.00
C GLN A 347 -20.90 13.03 5.29
N MET A 348 -20.38 13.67 4.24
CA MET A 348 -21.15 14.64 3.46
C MET A 348 -22.35 13.99 2.75
N LYS A 349 -22.24 12.72 2.32
CA LYS A 349 -23.36 11.98 1.71
C LYS A 349 -24.40 11.55 2.74
N THR A 350 -24.00 11.12 3.93
CA THR A 350 -24.92 10.57 4.93
C THR A 350 -25.53 11.62 5.86
N GLN A 351 -24.73 12.60 6.30
CA GLN A 351 -25.12 13.56 7.34
C GLN A 351 -24.99 15.05 6.92
N LYS A 352 -24.45 15.34 5.73
CA LYS A 352 -24.25 16.71 5.18
C LYS A 352 -23.35 17.63 6.01
N CYS A 353 -22.60 17.06 6.94
CA CYS A 353 -21.58 17.74 7.73
C CYS A 353 -20.42 16.78 8.02
N ILE A 354 -19.26 17.33 8.38
CA ILE A 354 -18.08 16.56 8.74
C ILE A 354 -17.99 16.52 10.26
N ASP A 355 -17.86 15.31 10.84
CA ASP A 355 -17.56 15.17 12.27
C ASP A 355 -16.04 15.11 12.44
N THR A 356 -15.46 16.20 12.95
CA THR A 356 -14.01 16.35 13.10
C THR A 356 -13.43 15.34 14.10
N LYS A 357 -14.21 14.88 15.09
CA LYS A 357 -13.75 13.89 16.08
C LYS A 357 -13.53 12.53 15.42
N ILE A 358 -14.40 12.16 14.48
CA ILE A 358 -14.26 10.90 13.71
C ILE A 358 -13.05 10.98 12.82
N LEU A 359 -12.91 12.08 12.09
CA LEU A 359 -11.78 12.32 11.20
C LEU A 359 -10.46 12.20 11.98
N PHE A 360 -10.32 12.94 13.08
CA PHE A 360 -9.10 12.91 13.90
C PHE A 360 -8.86 11.55 14.51
N TRP A 361 -9.88 10.87 15.03
CA TRP A 361 -9.72 9.53 15.60
C TRP A 361 -9.24 8.51 14.56
N ILE A 362 -9.75 8.54 13.33
CA ILE A 362 -9.27 7.66 12.26
C ILE A 362 -7.81 7.93 11.91
N LEU A 363 -7.45 9.21 11.71
CA LEU A 363 -6.07 9.61 11.41
C LEU A 363 -5.12 9.22 12.53
N GLU A 364 -5.55 9.36 13.79
CA GLU A 364 -4.78 8.94 14.96
C GLU A 364 -4.46 7.44 14.92
N LYS A 365 -5.44 6.57 14.62
CA LYS A 365 -5.21 5.13 14.53
C LYS A 365 -4.21 4.77 13.44
N ILE A 366 -4.33 5.42 12.27
CA ILE A 366 -3.40 5.22 11.15
C ILE A 366 -1.98 5.60 11.57
N ILE A 367 -1.81 6.79 12.14
CA ILE A 367 -0.49 7.31 12.54
C ILE A 367 0.14 6.45 13.62
N ILE A 368 -0.62 6.06 14.65
CA ILE A 368 -0.10 5.23 15.73
C ILE A 368 0.41 3.90 15.17
N GLN A 369 -0.43 3.19 14.43
CA GLN A 369 -0.09 1.85 13.94
C GLN A 369 1.04 1.89 12.90
N PHE A 370 1.01 2.85 11.96
CA PHE A 370 2.09 3.03 10.99
C PHE A 370 3.41 3.38 11.68
N SER A 371 3.40 4.33 12.62
CA SER A 371 4.62 4.81 13.26
C SER A 371 5.31 3.71 14.06
N GLU A 372 4.55 2.87 14.76
CA GLU A 372 5.07 1.70 15.48
C GLU A 372 5.63 0.64 14.52
N ASN A 373 4.89 0.29 13.46
CA ASN A 373 5.36 -0.65 12.43
C ASN A 373 6.65 -0.16 11.75
N PHE A 374 6.68 1.12 11.37
CA PHE A 374 7.80 1.74 10.70
C PHE A 374 9.03 1.83 11.60
N PHE A 375 8.85 2.13 12.90
CA PHE A 375 9.94 2.05 13.86
C PHE A 375 10.53 0.63 13.95
N ASN A 376 9.68 -0.40 14.00
CA ASN A 376 10.15 -1.78 14.04
C ASN A 376 10.89 -2.17 12.75
N ALA A 377 10.45 -1.67 11.58
CA ALA A 377 11.13 -1.87 10.31
C ALA A 377 12.53 -1.19 10.27
N TRP A 378 12.70 -0.06 10.94
CA TRP A 378 14.02 0.55 11.17
C TRP A 378 14.87 -0.25 12.15
N LEU A 379 14.26 -0.81 13.20
CA LEU A 379 14.95 -1.63 14.19
C LEU A 379 15.50 -2.92 13.56
N GLU A 380 14.75 -3.55 12.65
CA GLU A 380 15.18 -4.74 11.90
C GLU A 380 16.54 -4.53 11.19
N ILE A 381 16.74 -3.38 10.54
CA ILE A 381 17.98 -3.09 9.80
C ILE A 381 19.07 -2.44 10.66
N ALA A 382 18.74 -2.04 11.89
CA ALA A 382 19.59 -1.18 12.69
C ALA A 382 20.92 -1.85 13.07
N GLY A 383 20.92 -3.16 13.36
CA GLY A 383 22.13 -3.87 13.77
C GLY A 383 23.21 -3.90 12.68
N GLU A 384 22.83 -4.09 11.42
CA GLU A 384 23.77 -4.10 10.29
C GLU A 384 24.19 -2.68 9.90
N ARG A 385 23.21 -1.78 9.76
CA ARG A 385 23.43 -0.43 9.20
C ARG A 385 24.19 0.49 10.16
N SER A 386 24.00 0.32 11.46
CA SER A 386 24.79 1.04 12.49
C SER A 386 26.28 0.70 12.40
N LYS A 387 26.63 -0.59 12.25
CA LYS A 387 28.01 -1.07 12.09
C LYS A 387 28.65 -0.61 10.78
N LYS A 388 27.87 -0.62 9.69
CA LYS A 388 28.32 -0.14 8.37
C LYS A 388 28.41 1.39 8.30
N ILE A 389 27.87 2.11 9.28
CA ILE A 389 27.74 3.58 9.28
C ILE A 389 27.12 4.01 7.95
N SER A 390 25.92 3.51 7.67
CA SER A 390 25.24 3.75 6.39
C SER A 390 23.74 3.94 6.63
N ALA A 391 23.09 4.83 5.89
CA ALA A 391 21.64 4.94 5.86
C ALA A 391 21.07 4.34 4.55
N PRO A 392 19.82 3.83 4.55
CA PRO A 392 19.13 3.45 3.32
C PRO A 392 18.88 4.65 2.40
N SER A 393 18.79 4.38 1.11
CA SER A 393 18.32 5.33 0.10
C SER A 393 16.82 5.62 0.25
N TRP A 394 16.34 6.70 -0.36
CA TRP A 394 14.90 7.01 -0.38
C TRP A 394 14.05 5.92 -1.02
N ASN A 395 14.59 5.17 -1.99
CA ASN A 395 13.88 4.03 -2.58
C ASN A 395 13.64 2.91 -1.55
N GLU A 396 14.69 2.52 -0.82
CA GLU A 396 14.58 1.54 0.27
C GLU A 396 13.66 2.05 1.40
N ILE A 397 13.68 3.34 1.70
CA ILE A 397 12.78 3.97 2.69
C ILE A 397 11.32 3.91 2.21
N ASN A 398 11.05 4.16 0.93
CA ASN A 398 9.70 4.08 0.37
C ASN A 398 9.16 2.65 0.34
N GLU A 399 10.01 1.67 0.03
CA GLU A 399 9.67 0.25 0.18
C GLU A 399 9.39 -0.09 1.65
N MET A 400 10.22 0.41 2.57
CA MET A 400 10.02 0.25 4.01
C MET A 400 8.72 0.90 4.50
N ARG A 401 8.37 2.09 3.99
CA ARG A 401 7.10 2.76 4.27
C ARG A 401 5.92 1.90 3.81
N ASN A 402 5.96 1.43 2.57
CA ASN A 402 4.86 0.64 2.01
C ASN A 402 4.63 -0.67 2.77
N ARG A 403 5.69 -1.39 3.16
CA ARG A 403 5.57 -2.62 3.97
C ARG A 403 5.16 -2.36 5.42
N SER A 404 5.39 -1.16 5.93
CA SER A 404 5.05 -0.79 7.32
C SER A 404 3.62 -0.25 7.45
N PHE A 405 2.99 0.12 6.35
CA PHE A 405 1.61 0.57 6.37
C PHE A 405 0.69 -0.57 6.84
N PRO A 406 -0.18 -0.33 7.83
CA PRO A 406 -0.93 -1.41 8.46
C PRO A 406 -2.10 -1.88 7.59
N ILE A 407 -2.43 -3.17 7.72
CA ILE A 407 -3.63 -3.74 7.08
C ILE A 407 -4.84 -3.39 7.94
N ILE A 408 -5.58 -2.37 7.52
CA ILE A 408 -6.66 -1.76 8.30
C ILE A 408 -7.93 -1.55 7.50
N ALA A 409 -9.05 -1.42 8.21
CA ALA A 409 -10.32 -1.00 7.67
C ALA A 409 -11.11 -0.23 8.73
N PHE A 410 -11.93 0.72 8.29
CA PHE A 410 -12.86 1.42 9.16
C PHE A 410 -14.28 1.18 8.69
N LYS A 411 -15.16 0.79 9.62
CA LYS A 411 -16.59 0.65 9.34
C LYS A 411 -17.36 1.80 9.99
N TYR A 412 -17.91 2.67 9.17
CA TYR A 412 -18.76 3.77 9.59
C TYR A 412 -20.22 3.31 9.63
N ASN A 413 -20.83 3.36 10.81
CA ASN A 413 -22.24 3.10 10.99
C ASN A 413 -22.93 4.39 11.44
N PHE A 414 -23.89 4.86 10.65
CA PHE A 414 -24.72 6.01 10.99
C PHE A 414 -26.15 5.55 11.26
N ILE A 415 -26.71 5.98 12.39
CA ILE A 415 -28.08 5.66 12.78
C ILE A 415 -28.93 6.94 12.66
N GLU A 416 -29.56 7.12 11.49
CA GLU A 416 -30.39 8.29 11.15
C GLU A 416 -31.37 8.70 12.26
N LYS A 417 -32.04 7.72 12.89
CA LYS A 417 -33.07 7.97 13.92
C LYS A 417 -32.55 8.58 15.21
N SER A 418 -31.26 8.42 15.50
CA SER A 418 -30.66 8.85 16.78
C SER A 418 -29.64 9.96 16.61
N SER A 419 -29.32 10.35 15.36
CA SER A 419 -28.18 11.21 15.03
C SER A 419 -26.85 10.73 15.64
N SER A 420 -26.77 9.45 16.05
CA SER A 420 -25.55 8.85 16.56
C SER A 420 -24.79 8.17 15.44
N SER A 421 -23.48 8.26 15.53
CA SER A 421 -22.54 7.57 14.64
C SER A 421 -21.61 6.72 15.50
N CYS A 422 -21.22 5.57 14.95
CA CYS A 422 -20.09 4.84 15.47
C CYS A 422 -19.13 4.44 14.35
N VAL A 423 -17.85 4.42 14.70
CA VAL A 423 -16.81 3.95 13.80
C VAL A 423 -16.10 2.78 14.46
N GLU A 424 -16.05 1.68 13.73
CA GLU A 424 -15.30 0.49 14.11
C GLU A 424 -13.93 0.53 13.44
N TYR A 425 -12.88 0.26 14.20
CA TYR A 425 -11.51 0.07 13.73
C TYR A 425 -11.17 -1.42 13.65
N HIS A 426 -10.82 -1.87 12.46
CA HIS A 426 -10.45 -3.25 12.14
C HIS A 426 -8.98 -3.28 11.73
N HIS A 427 -8.19 -4.18 12.32
CA HIS A 427 -6.76 -4.29 12.09
C HIS A 427 -6.31 -5.75 12.15
N LEU A 428 -5.60 -6.22 11.13
CA LEU A 428 -4.90 -7.49 11.18
C LEU A 428 -3.53 -7.27 11.79
N GLU A 429 -3.26 -7.91 12.92
CA GLU A 429 -1.93 -7.90 13.50
C GLU A 429 -0.96 -8.60 12.53
N ASN A 430 0.16 -7.94 12.24
CA ASN A 430 1.25 -8.58 11.52
C ASN A 430 1.71 -9.80 12.33
N GLU A 431 2.08 -10.90 11.64
CA GLU A 431 2.71 -12.07 12.27
C GLU A 431 3.77 -11.62 13.28
N GLU A 432 3.85 -12.31 14.43
CA GLU A 432 4.67 -11.92 15.59
C GLU A 432 6.02 -11.31 15.14
N MET A 433 6.13 -9.99 15.28
CA MET A 433 7.35 -9.29 14.89
C MET A 433 8.52 -9.83 15.71
N PRO A 434 9.67 -10.14 15.10
CA PRO A 434 10.81 -10.67 15.83
C PRO A 434 11.17 -9.74 16.99
N THR A 435 11.36 -10.30 18.19
CA THR A 435 11.86 -9.53 19.31
C THR A 435 13.35 -9.23 19.10
N TYR A 436 13.65 -8.13 18.41
CA TYR A 436 15.03 -7.71 18.16
C TYR A 436 15.69 -7.26 19.47
N LYS A 437 16.62 -8.08 19.97
CA LYS A 437 17.47 -7.76 21.11
C LYS A 437 18.88 -7.48 20.62
N TYR A 438 19.20 -6.20 20.45
CA TYR A 438 20.57 -5.78 20.18
C TYR A 438 21.33 -5.52 21.48
N VAL A 439 22.64 -5.78 21.45
CA VAL A 439 23.53 -5.35 22.53
C VAL A 439 23.86 -3.88 22.32
N CYS A 440 23.64 -3.07 23.34
CA CYS A 440 24.01 -1.66 23.31
C CYS A 440 25.49 -1.51 23.72
N PRO A 441 26.35 -0.89 22.89
CA PRO A 441 27.77 -0.71 23.21
C PRO A 441 28.01 0.21 24.42
N TYR A 442 27.01 1.03 24.81
CA TYR A 442 27.11 1.99 25.90
C TYR A 442 26.13 1.71 27.04
N GLN A 443 25.82 0.44 27.33
CA GLN A 443 24.84 0.09 28.36
C GLN A 443 25.36 0.23 29.80
N HIS A 444 26.69 0.14 30.00
CA HIS A 444 27.30 0.19 31.33
C HIS A 444 27.52 1.63 31.81
N GLU A 445 27.43 1.87 33.13
CA GLU A 445 27.52 3.22 33.72
C GLU A 445 28.78 3.99 33.32
N ASN A 446 29.95 3.33 33.26
CA ASN A 446 31.19 3.98 32.84
C ASN A 446 31.12 4.46 31.38
N ALA A 447 30.52 3.66 30.50
CA ALA A 447 30.32 4.04 29.10
C ALA A 447 29.36 5.22 28.97
N ILE A 448 28.29 5.25 29.79
CA ILE A 448 27.36 6.38 29.89
C ILE A 448 28.09 7.65 30.34
N ARG A 449 28.88 7.58 31.43
CA ARG A 449 29.66 8.73 31.92
C ARG A 449 30.63 9.26 30.87
N ASN A 450 31.28 8.37 30.12
CA ASN A 450 32.17 8.75 29.03
C ASN A 450 31.45 9.49 27.90
N THR A 451 30.16 9.20 27.63
CA THR A 451 29.42 9.97 26.61
C THR A 451 29.16 11.42 27.01
N TYR A 452 29.08 11.71 28.32
CA TYR A 452 28.89 13.07 28.83
C TYR A 452 30.16 13.93 28.76
N THR A 453 31.35 13.32 28.69
CA THR A 453 32.62 14.04 28.57
C THR A 453 33.02 14.33 27.11
N MET A 454 32.33 13.72 26.14
CA MET A 454 32.55 13.97 24.71
C MET A 454 32.06 15.35 24.28
N LYS A 455 32.75 15.96 23.31
CA LYS A 455 32.38 17.23 22.69
C LYS A 455 31.47 16.99 21.49
N SER A 456 30.56 17.93 21.20
CA SER A 456 29.72 17.91 20.00
C SER A 456 30.50 18.40 18.78
N TYR A 457 30.31 17.72 17.65
CA TYR A 457 30.90 18.06 16.36
C TYR A 457 29.83 18.16 15.28
N THR A 458 28.66 18.75 15.60
CA THR A 458 27.70 19.09 14.55
C THR A 458 28.32 20.02 13.51
N PRO A 459 27.87 19.99 12.24
CA PRO A 459 28.40 20.88 11.21
C PRO A 459 28.38 22.36 11.62
N GLN A 460 27.36 22.79 12.37
CA GLN A 460 27.30 24.14 12.94
C GLN A 460 28.37 24.38 14.02
N ALA A 461 28.56 23.46 14.97
CA ALA A 461 29.60 23.57 15.99
C ALA A 461 31.01 23.64 15.37
N VAL A 462 31.25 22.81 14.34
CA VAL A 462 32.50 22.80 13.59
C VAL A 462 32.69 24.09 12.80
N ALA A 463 31.63 24.63 12.18
CA ALA A 463 31.69 25.91 11.48
C ALA A 463 32.04 27.08 12.43
N ILE A 464 31.54 27.08 13.67
CA ILE A 464 31.89 28.07 14.69
C ILE A 464 33.38 27.98 15.04
N LEU A 465 33.91 26.77 15.23
CA LEU A 465 35.33 26.55 15.51
C LEU A 465 36.24 27.08 14.38
N ILE A 466 35.85 26.86 13.12
CA ILE A 466 36.61 27.30 11.93
C ILE A 466 36.58 28.83 11.74
N ARG A 467 35.47 29.49 12.13
CA ARG A 467 35.38 30.96 12.06
C ARG A 467 36.36 31.65 13.01
N GLY A 468 36.70 31.01 14.13
CA GLY A 468 37.67 31.51 15.11
C GLY A 468 39.13 31.32 14.73
N ASP A 469 39.45 30.26 13.98
CA ASP A 469 40.83 29.94 13.57
C ASP A 469 40.86 29.10 12.26
N LYS A 470 41.58 29.57 11.23
CA LYS A 470 41.64 28.94 9.89
C LYS A 470 42.78 27.92 9.76
N ASP A 471 43.18 27.27 10.84
CA ASP A 471 44.21 26.25 10.84
C ASP A 471 43.84 25.05 9.93
N VAL A 472 44.87 24.42 9.34
CA VAL A 472 44.77 23.22 8.50
C VAL A 472 44.08 22.08 9.25
N LYS A 473 44.28 21.98 10.57
CA LYS A 473 43.61 21.00 11.44
C LYS A 473 42.09 21.14 11.43
N ASN A 474 41.58 22.37 11.47
CA ASN A 474 40.13 22.63 11.49
C ASN A 474 39.48 22.28 10.13
N LYS A 475 40.19 22.46 9.02
CA LYS A 475 39.73 22.00 7.69
C LYS A 475 39.70 20.47 7.58
N THR A 476 40.68 19.78 8.16
CA THR A 476 40.70 18.31 8.18
C THR A 476 39.55 17.75 9.04
N LEU A 477 39.29 18.37 10.19
CA LEU A 477 38.14 18.05 11.04
C LEU A 477 36.82 18.23 10.29
N GLN A 478 36.63 19.36 9.60
CA GLN A 478 35.44 19.61 8.78
C GLN A 478 35.20 18.50 7.76
N LYS A 479 36.23 18.17 6.95
CA LYS A 479 36.13 17.10 5.95
C LYS A 479 35.78 15.74 6.57
N SER A 480 36.33 15.44 7.75
CA SER A 480 36.01 14.19 8.47
C SER A 480 34.55 14.14 8.92
N VAL A 481 34.02 15.26 9.43
CA VAL A 481 32.63 15.38 9.88
C VAL A 481 31.69 15.30 8.69
N ASP A 482 31.96 16.04 7.61
CA ASP A 482 31.16 16.04 6.38
C ASP A 482 31.12 14.64 5.75
N ALA A 483 32.26 13.95 5.71
CA ALA A 483 32.34 12.58 5.21
C ALA A 483 31.51 11.60 6.07
N TYR A 484 31.53 11.76 7.40
CA TYR A 484 30.72 10.95 8.31
C TYR A 484 29.22 11.20 8.12
N VAL A 485 28.81 12.48 8.09
CA VAL A 485 27.42 12.89 7.85
C VAL A 485 26.91 12.38 6.50
N LYS A 486 27.73 12.48 5.45
CA LYS A 486 27.38 12.01 4.10
C LYS A 486 27.15 10.50 4.03
N LYS A 487 27.83 9.70 4.86
CA LYS A 487 27.56 8.26 4.93
C LYS A 487 26.20 7.93 5.55
N LEU A 488 25.69 8.82 6.40
CA LEU A 488 24.44 8.67 7.14
C LEU A 488 23.25 9.47 6.55
N SER A 489 23.43 10.06 5.38
CA SER A 489 22.36 10.76 4.65
C SER A 489 21.64 9.85 3.66
N PHE A 490 20.37 10.14 3.37
CA PHE A 490 19.52 9.36 2.45
C PHE A 490 19.79 9.59 0.96
N PHE A 491 21.02 9.99 0.56
CA PHE A 491 21.30 10.29 -0.84
C PHE A 491 21.05 9.06 -1.73
N ASN A 492 20.48 9.30 -2.91
CA ASN A 492 20.60 8.38 -4.02
C ASN A 492 22.10 8.32 -4.37
N THR A 493 22.75 7.17 -4.13
CA THR A 493 23.89 6.80 -4.97
C THR A 493 23.41 6.87 -6.41
N ARG A 494 23.81 7.93 -7.12
CA ARG A 494 23.62 8.06 -8.56
C ARG A 494 24.26 6.90 -9.29
#